data_AF-A0A8T3AFG1-F1
#
_entry.id   AF-A0A8T3AFG1-F1
#
_cell.length_a   1.000
_cell.length_b   1.000
_cell.length_c   1.000
_cell.angle_alpha   90.00
_cell.angle_beta   90.00
_cell.angle_gamma   90.00
#
_symmetry.space_group_name_H-M   'P 1'
#
loop_
_entity.id
_entity.type
_entity.pdbx_description
1 polymer ?
#
loop_
_entity_poly.entity_id
_entity_poly.type
_entity_poly.pdbx_seq_one_letter_code
_entity_poly.pdbx_strand_id
1 'polypeptide(L)'
;MEPFQITPIPDTPKGKHKEIKHKILSFSPSFSSHSSSSKLSIYFFITSVSLLITLFQIQLLKNPLSRSHLLSITFLPLKDLNFASTPMDGNTWFMSSLNDTFEDGEAEHLLFPSPSSHHNLLCLSGGDRSNGTKNSYALAPRHSLPNGAMFFKGLTFISDSYYDYENLWHGLAAMVPFMAWHSTKGCERPERWLLYHWGELRVGMSSWVKMLVEAVMGEKVVIEDLEETGGGSFCFEKAVVFRHNEGEMGMERKKMVYDMMRCKARAFCRLGSGGGERDGMVRVTLLMRKGARSFKDERTVVKIFERECGKVEGCRLKVIRPNNLTFCDQVKLMTETDILASPHGAQLTNMLFMDKNSGVMEFFPKGWKEFAGVGQYVFRWIADASAIKHQGPWHDSNGDDQCPYKDNSKCFGFYKNGRIGHDEAYFTDWTAKVLREMREYKLTEEYRYAQQELRARKCLCAS
;
A
#
# COMPACT_ATOMS: atom_id res chain seq x y z
N MET A 1 5.45 -11.53 -35.87
CA MET A 1 6.48 -11.52 -34.81
C MET A 1 6.17 -12.70 -33.91
N GLU A 2 7.10 -13.65 -33.82
CA GLU A 2 6.91 -14.91 -33.09
C GLU A 2 6.57 -14.70 -31.60
N PRO A 3 5.76 -15.58 -31.00
CA PRO A 3 5.36 -15.48 -29.61
C PRO A 3 6.54 -15.79 -28.69
N PHE A 4 6.81 -14.87 -27.75
CA PHE A 4 7.74 -15.12 -26.65
C PHE A 4 7.22 -16.30 -25.80
N GLN A 5 7.94 -17.42 -25.84
CA GLN A 5 7.76 -18.54 -24.94
C GLN A 5 8.15 -18.13 -23.51
N ILE A 6 7.24 -18.34 -22.58
CA ILE A 6 7.51 -18.27 -21.14
C ILE A 6 8.31 -19.53 -20.80
N THR A 7 9.59 -19.35 -20.44
CA THR A 7 10.38 -20.41 -19.81
C THR A 7 9.84 -20.68 -18.39
N PRO A 8 9.61 -21.94 -17.99
CA PRO A 8 9.27 -22.27 -16.62
C PRO A 8 10.48 -21.99 -15.71
N ILE A 9 10.20 -21.39 -14.56
CA ILE A 9 11.16 -21.24 -13.46
C ILE A 9 11.56 -22.66 -13.00
N PRO A 10 12.85 -23.00 -12.88
CA PRO A 10 13.25 -24.29 -12.36
C PRO A 10 12.93 -24.39 -10.87
N ASP A 11 12.30 -25.49 -10.48
CA ASP A 11 12.04 -25.87 -9.09
C ASP A 11 13.33 -25.77 -8.25
N THR A 12 13.29 -24.95 -7.21
CA THR A 12 14.33 -24.91 -6.19
C THR A 12 14.32 -26.24 -5.41
N PRO A 13 15.47 -26.92 -5.26
CA PRO A 13 15.50 -28.20 -4.59
C PRO A 13 15.25 -28.03 -3.10
N LYS A 14 14.22 -28.76 -2.61
CA LYS A 14 13.95 -28.99 -1.19
C LYS A 14 15.25 -29.33 -0.46
N GLY A 15 15.59 -28.52 0.54
CA GLY A 15 16.74 -28.73 1.42
C GLY A 15 16.67 -30.11 2.07
N LYS A 16 17.70 -30.93 1.82
CA LYS A 16 17.92 -32.18 2.54
C LYS A 16 18.39 -31.84 3.95
N HIS A 17 17.59 -32.21 4.95
CA HIS A 17 18.06 -32.37 6.33
C HIS A 17 19.27 -33.32 6.32
N LYS A 18 20.43 -32.80 6.73
CA LYS A 18 21.63 -33.61 6.96
C LYS A 18 21.66 -33.94 8.44
N GLU A 19 21.35 -35.20 8.77
CA GLU A 19 21.63 -35.78 10.09
C GLU A 19 23.11 -35.60 10.41
N ILE A 20 23.40 -34.95 11.54
CA ILE A 20 24.74 -34.92 12.13
C ILE A 20 24.91 -36.23 12.90
N LYS A 21 25.57 -37.22 12.28
CA LYS A 21 26.06 -38.40 13.00
C LYS A 21 27.22 -37.99 13.92
N HIS A 22 27.02 -38.16 15.22
CA HIS A 22 28.08 -38.11 16.22
C HIS A 22 29.17 -39.14 15.88
N LYS A 23 30.40 -38.66 15.64
CA LYS A 23 31.59 -39.52 15.59
C LYS A 23 32.19 -39.54 16.99
N ILE A 24 31.92 -40.62 17.72
CA ILE A 24 32.56 -40.93 19.00
C ILE A 24 34.01 -41.28 18.69
N LEU A 25 34.94 -40.42 19.11
CA LEU A 25 36.37 -40.72 19.16
C LEU A 25 36.65 -41.46 20.47
N SER A 26 36.77 -42.78 20.38
CA SER A 26 37.29 -43.63 21.44
C SER A 26 38.82 -43.44 21.54
N PHE A 27 39.27 -42.73 22.58
CA PHE A 27 40.67 -42.72 23.01
C PHE A 27 40.85 -43.77 24.11
N SER A 28 41.62 -44.82 23.81
CA SER A 28 42.13 -45.77 24.81
C SER A 28 43.33 -45.14 25.54
N PRO A 29 43.39 -45.15 26.88
CA PRO A 29 44.60 -44.78 27.59
C PRO A 29 45.43 -46.03 27.87
N SER A 30 46.62 -46.08 27.26
CA SER A 30 47.71 -46.94 27.72
C SER A 30 48.29 -46.36 29.02
N PHE A 31 48.15 -47.12 30.11
CA PHE A 31 48.81 -46.85 31.38
C PHE A 31 50.31 -47.16 31.25
N SER A 32 51.16 -46.17 31.53
CA SER A 32 52.53 -46.41 31.98
C SER A 32 52.76 -45.67 33.30
N SER A 33 53.27 -46.44 34.25
CA SER A 33 53.59 -46.05 35.61
C SER A 33 54.83 -45.17 35.66
N HIS A 34 54.78 -44.02 36.36
CA HIS A 34 55.89 -43.51 37.15
C HIS A 34 55.49 -42.37 38.12
N SER A 35 56.10 -42.42 39.31
CA SER A 35 56.36 -41.33 40.25
C SER A 35 55.19 -40.76 41.07
N SER A 36 55.19 -41.06 42.38
CA SER A 36 54.21 -40.63 43.38
C SER A 36 54.43 -39.21 43.96
N SER A 37 55.23 -38.36 43.31
CA SER A 37 55.60 -37.04 43.86
C SER A 37 54.89 -35.84 43.19
N SER A 38 54.21 -36.02 42.05
CA SER A 38 53.59 -34.91 41.30
C SER A 38 52.11 -34.66 41.57
N LYS A 39 51.40 -35.60 42.24
CA LYS A 39 49.94 -35.50 42.44
C LYS A 39 49.52 -34.44 43.45
N LEU A 40 50.35 -34.16 44.45
CA LEU A 40 50.04 -33.15 45.48
C LEU A 40 50.15 -31.72 44.92
N SER A 41 51.14 -31.46 44.06
CA SER A 41 51.35 -30.16 43.41
C SER A 41 50.22 -29.81 42.42
N ILE A 42 49.73 -30.81 41.67
CA ILE A 42 48.60 -30.63 40.75
C ILE A 42 47.30 -30.34 41.52
N TYR A 43 47.06 -30.99 42.67
CA TYR A 43 45.90 -30.70 43.52
C TYR A 43 45.95 -29.29 44.13
N PHE A 44 47.12 -28.80 44.53
CA PHE A 44 47.30 -27.42 45.00
C PHE A 44 47.13 -26.37 43.89
N PHE A 45 47.51 -26.70 42.65
CA PHE A 45 47.27 -25.83 41.49
C PHE A 45 45.79 -25.77 41.10
N ILE A 46 45.08 -26.91 41.08
CA ILE A 46 43.66 -26.95 40.72
C ILE A 46 42.79 -26.25 41.78
N THR A 47 43.12 -26.41 43.07
CA THR A 47 42.38 -25.75 44.16
C THR A 47 42.64 -24.25 44.21
N SER A 48 43.87 -23.79 43.95
CA SER A 48 44.17 -22.35 43.90
C SER A 48 43.54 -21.66 42.69
N VAL A 49 43.52 -22.31 41.52
CA VAL A 49 42.81 -21.79 40.33
C VAL A 49 41.30 -21.76 40.56
N SER A 50 40.71 -22.78 41.19
CA SER A 50 39.28 -22.80 41.51
C SER A 50 38.90 -21.72 42.54
N LEU A 51 39.78 -21.44 43.50
CA LEU A 51 39.60 -20.36 44.48
C LEU A 51 39.74 -18.98 43.83
N LEU A 52 40.68 -18.80 42.90
CA LEU A 52 40.82 -17.58 42.11
C LEU A 52 39.61 -17.34 41.20
N ILE A 53 39.08 -18.39 40.56
CA ILE A 53 37.87 -18.29 39.73
C ILE A 53 36.65 -17.95 40.60
N THR A 54 36.48 -18.58 41.76
CA THR A 54 35.36 -18.25 42.66
C THR A 54 35.50 -16.86 43.27
N LEU A 55 36.70 -16.41 43.64
CA LEU A 55 36.94 -15.04 44.10
C LEU A 55 36.72 -14.01 42.97
N PHE A 56 37.08 -14.34 41.73
CA PHE A 56 36.81 -13.50 40.55
C PHE A 56 35.31 -13.43 40.23
N GLN A 57 34.58 -14.55 40.34
CA GLN A 57 33.12 -14.59 40.21
C GLN A 57 32.43 -13.82 41.35
N ILE A 58 32.94 -13.92 42.58
CA ILE A 58 32.44 -13.17 43.73
C ILE A 58 32.76 -11.67 43.59
N GLN A 59 33.91 -11.28 43.01
CA GLN A 59 34.21 -9.88 42.66
C GLN A 59 33.32 -9.36 41.53
N LEU A 60 32.98 -10.18 40.53
CA LEU A 60 31.99 -9.88 39.48
C LEU A 60 30.57 -9.72 40.05
N LEU A 61 30.22 -10.46 41.11
CA LEU A 61 28.93 -10.36 41.82
C LEU A 61 28.88 -9.22 42.84
N LYS A 62 30.01 -8.82 43.44
CA LYS A 62 30.09 -7.77 44.48
C LYS A 62 30.43 -6.38 43.96
N ASN A 63 30.95 -6.27 42.73
CA ASN A 63 30.96 -5.03 41.98
C ASN A 63 29.94 -5.16 40.83
N PRO A 64 28.67 -4.77 41.03
CA PRO A 64 27.94 -4.18 39.93
C PRO A 64 28.66 -2.85 39.67
N LEU A 65 29.80 -2.92 38.97
CA LEU A 65 30.40 -1.75 38.38
C LEU A 65 29.25 -1.13 37.61
N SER A 66 28.87 0.06 38.04
CA SER A 66 27.98 0.99 37.39
C SER A 66 28.36 1.13 35.91
N ARG A 67 28.00 0.13 35.11
CA ARG A 67 27.89 0.21 33.67
C ARG A 67 26.48 0.71 33.38
N SER A 68 26.18 1.90 33.90
CA SER A 68 25.50 2.89 33.09
C SER A 68 26.49 3.32 31.98
N HIS A 69 26.81 2.39 31.06
CA HIS A 69 27.02 2.86 29.71
C HIS A 69 25.65 3.41 29.35
N LEU A 70 25.51 4.74 29.39
CA LEU A 70 24.51 5.43 28.59
C LEU A 70 24.66 4.81 27.20
N LEU A 71 23.78 3.87 26.86
CA LEU A 71 23.65 3.38 25.50
C LEU A 71 23.20 4.63 24.74
N SER A 72 24.17 5.31 24.14
CA SER A 72 23.89 6.44 23.27
C SER A 72 22.95 5.91 22.20
N ILE A 73 21.74 6.45 22.17
CA ILE A 73 20.74 6.07 21.18
C ILE A 73 21.25 6.56 19.83
N THR A 74 21.58 5.61 18.96
CA THR A 74 22.11 5.92 17.63
C THR A 74 20.96 6.22 16.69
N PHE A 75 20.95 7.45 16.15
CA PHE A 75 20.06 7.82 15.06
C PHE A 75 20.64 7.36 13.73
N LEU A 76 19.81 6.70 12.93
CA LEU A 76 20.10 6.25 11.58
C LEU A 76 19.34 7.13 10.57
N PRO A 77 19.85 7.32 9.35
CA PRO A 77 19.16 8.06 8.31
C PRO A 77 17.78 7.48 8.03
N LEU A 78 16.75 8.33 7.99
CA LEU A 78 15.41 7.88 7.64
C LEU A 78 15.37 7.47 6.16
N LYS A 79 16.03 8.24 5.29
CA LYS A 79 16.26 7.93 3.88
C LYS A 79 17.70 7.48 3.64
N ASP A 80 17.89 6.21 3.32
CA ASP A 80 19.18 5.61 2.99
C ASP A 80 19.42 5.60 1.48
N LEU A 81 20.41 6.40 1.03
CA LEU A 81 20.72 6.54 -0.39
C LEU A 81 21.36 5.30 -1.01
N ASN A 82 21.83 4.33 -0.22
CA ASN A 82 22.31 3.05 -0.76
C ASN A 82 21.20 2.27 -1.47
N PHE A 83 19.93 2.55 -1.15
CA PHE A 83 18.75 1.91 -1.74
C PHE A 83 18.04 2.80 -2.78
N ALA A 84 18.65 3.90 -3.22
CA ALA A 84 17.99 4.87 -4.12
C ALA A 84 17.55 4.28 -5.47
N SER A 85 18.21 3.21 -5.95
CA SER A 85 17.84 2.51 -7.19
C SER A 85 16.68 1.50 -7.02
N THR A 86 16.37 1.13 -5.77
CA THR A 86 15.32 0.17 -5.40
C THR A 86 14.56 0.70 -4.18
N PRO A 87 13.96 1.90 -4.28
CA PRO A 87 13.49 2.65 -3.11
C PRO A 87 12.33 1.98 -2.37
N MET A 88 11.63 1.04 -3.02
CA MET A 88 10.45 0.34 -2.50
C MET A 88 10.65 -1.18 -2.37
N ASP A 89 11.81 -1.71 -2.75
CA ASP A 89 12.05 -3.16 -2.77
C ASP A 89 12.82 -3.60 -1.52
N GLY A 90 12.54 -4.81 -1.03
CA GLY A 90 13.24 -5.39 0.11
C GLY A 90 13.12 -4.51 1.35
N ASN A 91 14.23 -4.02 1.91
CA ASN A 91 14.20 -3.18 3.10
C ASN A 91 13.84 -1.71 2.83
N THR A 92 13.68 -1.32 1.56
CA THR A 92 13.45 0.06 1.09
C THR A 92 14.58 1.03 1.48
N TRP A 93 14.51 2.26 0.99
CA TRP A 93 15.34 3.34 1.52
C TRP A 93 14.84 3.90 2.86
N PHE A 94 13.60 3.63 3.27
CA PHE A 94 12.95 4.26 4.41
C PHE A 94 13.09 3.35 5.62
N MET A 95 13.90 3.73 6.60
CA MET A 95 14.25 2.85 7.73
C MET A 95 14.94 1.54 7.30
N SER A 96 15.86 1.62 6.34
CA SER A 96 16.51 0.48 5.65
C SER A 96 17.20 -0.58 6.54
N SER A 97 17.51 -0.25 7.80
CA SER A 97 18.18 -1.18 8.73
C SER A 97 17.24 -2.22 9.35
N LEU A 98 15.93 -2.06 9.16
CA LEU A 98 14.90 -2.91 9.73
C LEU A 98 14.31 -3.81 8.65
N ASN A 99 13.92 -5.03 9.04
CA ASN A 99 13.17 -5.94 8.19
C ASN A 99 11.69 -5.80 8.53
N ASP A 100 10.85 -5.81 7.50
CA ASP A 100 9.40 -5.79 7.67
C ASP A 100 8.87 -7.07 8.32
N THR A 101 7.68 -6.96 8.87
CA THR A 101 6.87 -8.06 9.38
C THR A 101 5.54 -8.08 8.64
N PHE A 102 5.00 -9.27 8.38
CA PHE A 102 3.67 -9.42 7.79
C PHE A 102 3.08 -10.80 8.13
N GLU A 103 1.77 -10.88 8.01
CA GLU A 103 1.00 -12.13 8.04
C GLU A 103 0.66 -12.52 6.59
N ASP A 104 0.44 -13.81 6.32
CA ASP A 104 0.16 -14.29 4.97
C ASP A 104 -1.01 -13.54 4.32
N GLY A 105 -0.74 -12.87 3.20
CA GLY A 105 -1.71 -12.10 2.43
C GLY A 105 -2.00 -10.68 2.95
N GLU A 106 -1.36 -10.25 4.03
CA GLU A 106 -1.40 -8.86 4.53
C GLU A 106 -0.27 -8.01 3.96
N ALA A 107 -0.35 -6.69 4.19
CA ALA A 107 0.72 -5.77 3.81
C ALA A 107 1.89 -5.78 4.81
N GLU A 108 3.09 -5.56 4.26
CA GLU A 108 4.34 -5.39 5.01
C GLU A 108 4.28 -4.17 5.91
N HIS A 109 4.66 -4.35 7.18
CA HIS A 109 4.70 -3.28 8.15
C HIS A 109 5.80 -3.48 9.21
N LEU A 110 6.17 -2.38 9.86
CA LEU A 110 6.96 -2.41 11.09
C LEU A 110 6.08 -2.00 12.27
N LEU A 111 6.09 -2.81 13.33
CA LEU A 111 5.36 -2.52 14.56
C LEU A 111 6.33 -2.20 15.70
N PHE A 112 6.01 -1.14 16.47
CA PHE A 112 6.78 -0.71 17.63
C PHE A 112 5.86 -0.43 18.82
N PRO A 113 6.23 -0.82 20.04
CA PRO A 113 7.22 -1.85 20.35
C PRO A 113 6.73 -3.24 19.90
N SER A 114 7.67 -4.10 19.52
CA SER A 114 7.42 -5.49 19.10
C SER A 114 8.62 -6.38 19.42
N PRO A 115 8.47 -7.72 19.43
CA PRO A 115 9.60 -8.63 19.56
C PRO A 115 10.73 -8.36 18.54
N SER A 116 10.38 -8.05 17.29
CA SER A 116 11.35 -7.74 16.21
C SER A 116 12.15 -6.45 16.47
N SER A 117 11.58 -5.51 17.21
CA SER A 117 12.26 -4.28 17.65
C SER A 117 12.91 -4.41 19.03
N HIS A 118 12.98 -5.63 19.60
CA HIS A 118 13.40 -5.87 20.99
C HIS A 118 12.61 -5.08 22.02
N HIS A 119 11.31 -4.89 21.77
CA HIS A 119 10.39 -4.07 22.57
C HIS A 119 10.81 -2.60 22.72
N ASN A 120 11.69 -2.10 21.85
CA ASN A 120 12.06 -0.70 21.81
C ASN A 120 10.98 0.14 21.12
N LEU A 121 10.90 1.40 21.52
CA LEU A 121 10.05 2.40 20.91
C LEU A 121 10.72 2.98 19.68
N LEU A 122 9.91 3.39 18.71
CA LEU A 122 10.38 4.18 17.59
C LEU A 122 10.52 5.64 18.03
N CYS A 123 11.70 6.21 17.78
CA CYS A 123 11.96 7.64 17.89
C CYS A 123 12.34 8.21 16.52
N LEU A 124 11.76 9.34 16.15
CA LEU A 124 12.09 10.09 14.94
C LEU A 124 12.77 11.40 15.32
N SER A 125 13.68 11.89 14.49
CA SER A 125 14.33 13.18 14.68
C SER A 125 14.51 13.88 13.34
N GLY A 126 14.26 15.19 13.32
CA GLY A 126 14.12 15.97 12.11
C GLY A 126 12.66 16.10 11.64
N GLY A 127 12.44 17.02 10.71
CA GLY A 127 11.14 17.32 10.11
C GLY A 127 11.27 17.97 8.73
N ASP A 128 12.40 17.76 8.04
CA ASP A 128 12.67 18.41 6.77
C ASP A 128 11.68 17.92 5.71
N ARG A 129 11.00 18.89 5.08
CA ARG A 129 9.94 18.65 4.08
C ARG A 129 10.47 18.61 2.64
N SER A 130 11.77 18.81 2.45
CA SER A 130 12.40 19.01 1.14
C SER A 130 13.59 18.09 0.88
N ASN A 131 14.18 17.53 1.95
CA ASN A 131 15.29 16.62 1.87
C ASN A 131 15.19 15.54 2.95
N GLY A 132 14.69 14.38 2.57
CA GLY A 132 14.49 13.24 3.47
C GLY A 132 15.77 12.66 4.10
N THR A 133 16.96 12.97 3.58
CA THR A 133 18.22 12.51 4.20
C THR A 133 18.57 13.26 5.48
N LYS A 134 17.89 14.37 5.76
CA LYS A 134 18.02 15.14 7.00
C LYS A 134 17.07 14.66 8.11
N ASN A 135 16.20 13.72 7.80
CA ASN A 135 15.36 13.05 8.79
C ASN A 135 16.03 11.75 9.22
N SER A 136 15.81 11.35 10.47
CA SER A 136 16.44 10.19 11.09
C SER A 136 15.51 9.46 12.04
N TYR A 137 15.83 8.20 12.34
CA TYR A 137 15.10 7.38 13.30
C TYR A 137 16.06 6.66 14.23
N ALA A 138 15.56 6.26 15.40
CA ALA A 138 16.26 5.41 16.34
C ALA A 138 15.28 4.49 17.06
N LEU A 139 15.81 3.39 17.60
CA LEU A 139 15.08 2.52 18.53
C LEU A 139 15.58 2.79 19.94
N ALA A 140 14.67 3.12 20.85
CA ALA A 140 15.00 3.45 22.23
C ALA A 140 14.16 2.65 23.23
N PRO A 141 14.75 2.10 24.30
CA PRO A 141 13.97 1.46 25.35
C PRO A 141 13.16 2.51 26.12
N ARG A 142 11.97 2.14 26.59
CA ARG A 142 11.04 3.07 27.28
C ARG A 142 11.65 3.81 28.48
N HIS A 143 12.63 3.21 29.16
CA HIS A 143 13.27 3.78 30.34
C HIS A 143 14.52 4.64 30.03
N SER A 144 14.92 4.73 28.76
CA SER A 144 16.08 5.52 28.33
C SER A 144 15.80 6.10 26.95
N LEU A 145 14.93 7.11 26.89
CA LEU A 145 14.62 7.89 25.68
C LEU A 145 15.74 8.91 25.40
N PRO A 146 15.86 9.44 24.17
CA PRO A 146 16.81 10.51 23.87
C PRO A 146 16.54 11.73 24.75
N ASN A 147 17.61 12.42 25.16
CA ASN A 147 17.49 13.61 25.99
C ASN A 147 16.62 14.67 25.30
N GLY A 148 15.62 15.18 26.02
CA GLY A 148 14.68 16.17 25.49
C GLY A 148 13.66 15.61 24.49
N ALA A 149 13.57 14.29 24.33
CA ALA A 149 12.58 13.70 23.42
C ALA A 149 11.15 13.92 23.93
N MET A 150 10.27 14.34 23.03
CA MET A 150 8.83 14.39 23.28
C MET A 150 8.25 12.99 23.17
N PHE A 151 7.42 12.60 24.14
CA PHE A 151 6.79 11.28 24.17
C PHE A 151 5.31 11.35 23.82
N PHE A 152 4.92 10.73 22.70
CA PHE A 152 3.55 10.68 22.21
C PHE A 152 2.84 9.40 22.64
N LYS A 153 1.72 9.54 23.35
CA LYS A 153 0.88 8.41 23.81
C LYS A 153 -0.08 7.92 22.72
N GLY A 154 -0.50 6.67 22.82
CA GLY A 154 -1.42 6.04 21.87
C GLY A 154 -0.76 5.61 20.55
N LEU A 155 -1.58 5.13 19.61
CA LEU A 155 -1.12 4.63 18.33
C LEU A 155 -0.80 5.77 17.36
N THR A 156 0.39 5.71 16.76
CA THR A 156 0.79 6.55 15.63
C THR A 156 0.85 5.71 14.36
N PHE A 157 0.13 6.13 13.31
CA PHE A 157 0.31 5.59 11.97
C PHE A 157 1.40 6.38 11.24
N ILE A 158 2.33 5.68 10.61
CA ILE A 158 3.43 6.26 9.82
C ILE A 158 3.42 5.64 8.43
N SER A 159 3.45 6.48 7.40
CA SER A 159 3.51 6.06 6.00
C SER A 159 4.69 6.72 5.32
N ASP A 160 5.56 5.95 4.66
CA ASP A 160 6.40 6.46 3.58
C ASP A 160 5.87 5.92 2.25
N SER A 161 5.79 6.79 1.27
CA SER A 161 5.43 6.40 -0.08
C SER A 161 6.42 6.95 -1.09
N TYR A 162 6.67 6.17 -2.15
CA TYR A 162 7.34 6.67 -3.34
C TYR A 162 6.48 7.64 -4.15
N TYR A 163 5.17 7.65 -3.91
CA TYR A 163 4.25 8.54 -4.59
C TYR A 163 3.71 9.62 -3.63
N ASP A 164 3.35 10.78 -4.17
CA ASP A 164 2.80 11.87 -3.36
C ASP A 164 1.39 11.56 -2.81
N TYR A 165 0.93 12.27 -1.79
CA TYR A 165 -0.42 12.08 -1.23
C TYR A 165 -1.50 12.97 -1.90
N GLU A 166 -1.14 13.74 -2.93
CA GLU A 166 -2.02 14.69 -3.61
C GLU A 166 -2.81 14.05 -4.76
N ASN A 167 -2.18 13.13 -5.49
CA ASN A 167 -2.86 12.34 -6.50
C ASN A 167 -3.74 11.27 -5.84
N LEU A 168 -4.99 11.15 -6.31
CA LEU A 168 -5.98 10.23 -5.74
C LEU A 168 -5.49 8.78 -5.68
N TRP A 169 -4.90 8.26 -6.76
CA TRP A 169 -4.40 6.87 -6.78
C TRP A 169 -3.17 6.72 -5.89
N HIS A 170 -2.24 7.67 -5.95
CA HIS A 170 -1.02 7.64 -5.13
C HIS A 170 -1.37 7.60 -3.63
N GLY A 171 -2.20 8.55 -3.18
CA GLY A 171 -2.64 8.60 -1.80
C GLY A 171 -3.46 7.39 -1.41
N LEU A 172 -4.35 6.89 -2.27
CA LEU A 172 -5.09 5.64 -2.00
C LEU A 172 -4.14 4.46 -1.76
N ALA A 173 -3.16 4.26 -2.65
CA ALA A 173 -2.21 3.16 -2.55
C ALA A 173 -1.36 3.21 -1.26
N ALA A 174 -1.09 4.41 -0.74
CA ALA A 174 -0.39 4.59 0.53
C ALA A 174 -1.29 4.32 1.76
N MET A 175 -2.60 4.56 1.66
CA MET A 175 -3.54 4.39 2.80
C MET A 175 -4.11 2.98 2.92
N VAL A 176 -4.27 2.26 1.80
CA VAL A 176 -4.84 0.89 1.77
C VAL A 176 -4.16 -0.09 2.75
N PRO A 177 -2.83 -0.13 2.89
CA PRO A 177 -2.15 -1.04 3.82
C PRO A 177 -2.57 -0.83 5.28
N PHE A 178 -2.68 0.43 5.70
CA PHE A 178 -3.16 0.74 7.03
C PHE A 178 -4.63 0.40 7.21
N MET A 179 -5.46 0.66 6.20
CA MET A 179 -6.88 0.29 6.24
C MET A 179 -7.06 -1.23 6.35
N ALA A 180 -6.19 -2.01 5.70
CA ALA A 180 -6.11 -3.46 5.90
C ALA A 180 -5.80 -3.77 7.36
N TRP A 181 -4.65 -3.31 7.87
CA TRP A 181 -4.21 -3.57 9.24
C TRP A 181 -5.25 -3.15 10.30
N HIS A 182 -5.84 -1.97 10.15
CA HIS A 182 -6.93 -1.46 10.98
C HIS A 182 -8.07 -2.49 11.07
N SER A 183 -8.49 -3.03 9.94
CA SER A 183 -9.62 -3.97 9.87
C SER A 183 -9.37 -5.31 10.56
N THR A 184 -8.12 -5.74 10.72
CA THR A 184 -7.76 -6.98 11.45
C THR A 184 -7.36 -6.75 12.90
N LYS A 185 -6.89 -5.55 13.25
CA LYS A 185 -6.51 -5.22 14.63
C LYS A 185 -7.66 -4.58 15.40
N GLY A 186 -8.86 -5.14 15.27
CA GLY A 186 -10.03 -4.71 16.03
C GLY A 186 -10.48 -3.28 15.72
N CYS A 187 -10.22 -2.79 14.51
CA CYS A 187 -10.52 -1.42 14.09
C CYS A 187 -9.81 -0.36 14.95
N GLU A 188 -8.58 -0.65 15.39
CA GLU A 188 -7.74 0.26 16.15
C GLU A 188 -7.47 1.54 15.35
N ARG A 189 -7.66 2.70 15.99
CA ARG A 189 -7.54 4.00 15.35
C ARG A 189 -6.28 4.70 15.84
N PRO A 190 -5.52 5.34 14.95
CA PRO A 190 -4.35 6.08 15.35
C PRO A 190 -4.78 7.44 15.91
N GLU A 191 -4.17 7.84 17.02
CA GLU A 191 -4.31 9.19 17.57
C GLU A 191 -3.73 10.25 16.61
N ARG A 192 -2.78 9.82 15.77
CA ARG A 192 -2.06 10.71 14.86
C ARG A 192 -1.43 10.00 13.67
N TRP A 193 -1.25 10.77 12.60
CA TRP A 193 -0.74 10.32 11.31
C TRP A 193 0.55 11.08 10.99
N LEU A 194 1.60 10.35 10.63
CA LEU A 194 2.84 10.90 10.11
C LEU A 194 3.05 10.42 8.68
N LEU A 195 3.18 11.36 7.76
CA LEU A 195 3.26 11.08 6.34
C LEU A 195 4.62 11.51 5.81
N TYR A 196 5.26 10.61 5.08
CA TYR A 196 6.52 10.81 4.41
C TYR A 196 6.38 10.49 2.92
N HIS A 197 7.01 11.30 2.09
CA HIS A 197 7.18 11.01 0.67
C HIS A 197 8.66 11.18 0.37
N TRP A 198 9.34 10.06 0.11
CA TRP A 198 10.78 10.00 -0.06
C TRP A 198 11.56 10.37 1.21
N GLY A 199 11.03 10.00 2.38
CA GLY A 199 11.57 10.37 3.68
C GLY A 199 11.37 11.84 4.06
N GLU A 200 10.69 12.64 3.24
CA GLU A 200 10.39 14.06 3.50
C GLU A 200 9.03 14.18 4.18
N LEU A 201 8.96 14.96 5.26
CA LEU A 201 7.71 15.13 6.02
C LEU A 201 6.63 15.81 5.17
N ARG A 202 5.41 15.28 5.24
CA ARG A 202 4.20 15.83 4.60
C ARG A 202 3.16 16.14 5.66
N VAL A 203 2.60 17.34 5.56
CA VAL A 203 1.61 17.89 6.50
C VAL A 203 0.20 17.85 5.93
N GLY A 204 0.01 17.13 4.83
CA GLY A 204 -1.24 17.09 4.09
C GLY A 204 -1.31 15.94 3.10
N MET A 205 -2.53 15.74 2.63
CA MET A 205 -2.90 14.88 1.53
C MET A 205 -4.07 15.54 0.80
N SER A 206 -4.39 15.09 -0.41
CA SER A 206 -5.54 15.64 -1.12
C SER A 206 -6.83 15.51 -0.31
N SER A 207 -7.73 16.47 -0.50
CA SER A 207 -9.04 16.47 0.16
C SER A 207 -9.83 15.19 -0.12
N TRP A 208 -9.71 14.60 -1.31
CA TRP A 208 -10.37 13.34 -1.65
C TRP A 208 -9.85 12.17 -0.79
N VAL A 209 -8.52 12.03 -0.66
CA VAL A 209 -7.91 10.94 0.13
C VAL A 209 -8.24 11.13 1.61
N LYS A 210 -8.14 12.37 2.10
CA LYS A 210 -8.51 12.72 3.49
C LYS A 210 -9.94 12.33 3.80
N MET A 211 -10.90 12.73 2.97
CA MET A 211 -12.33 12.43 3.19
C MET A 211 -12.61 10.93 3.17
N LEU A 212 -11.93 10.16 2.31
CA LEU A 212 -12.03 8.70 2.31
C LEU A 212 -11.51 8.10 3.62
N VAL A 213 -10.33 8.54 4.08
CA VAL A 213 -9.74 8.05 5.33
C VAL A 213 -10.64 8.41 6.52
N GLU A 214 -11.13 9.64 6.60
CA GLU A 214 -12.06 10.08 7.65
C GLU A 214 -13.37 9.27 7.61
N ALA A 215 -13.87 8.92 6.43
CA ALA A 215 -15.04 8.04 6.30
C ALA A 215 -14.78 6.62 6.86
N VAL A 216 -13.58 6.07 6.64
CA VAL A 216 -13.21 4.74 7.19
C VAL A 216 -13.04 4.82 8.71
N MET A 217 -12.28 5.80 9.19
CA MET A 217 -12.00 6.00 10.62
C MET A 217 -13.25 6.40 11.41
N GLY A 218 -14.21 7.09 10.78
CA GLY A 218 -15.40 7.63 11.43
C GLY A 218 -15.15 8.93 12.21
N GLU A 219 -13.97 9.53 12.06
CA GLU A 219 -13.57 10.77 12.71
C GLU A 219 -12.53 11.52 11.87
N LYS A 220 -12.24 12.75 12.28
CA LYS A 220 -11.24 13.58 11.60
C LYS A 220 -9.84 13.04 11.86
N VAL A 221 -9.02 12.99 10.81
CA VAL A 221 -7.62 12.58 10.92
C VAL A 221 -6.73 13.78 11.25
N VAL A 222 -5.80 13.56 12.18
CA VAL A 222 -4.78 14.54 12.57
C VAL A 222 -3.46 14.14 11.93
N ILE A 223 -2.99 14.94 10.98
CA ILE A 223 -1.67 14.80 10.36
C ILE A 223 -0.72 15.71 11.13
N GLU A 224 0.32 15.11 11.71
CA GLU A 224 1.24 15.82 12.59
C GLU A 224 2.29 16.60 11.81
N ASP A 225 2.57 17.81 12.31
CA ASP A 225 3.66 18.66 11.83
C ASP A 225 4.77 18.69 12.89
N LEU A 226 5.76 17.80 12.73
CA LEU A 226 6.88 17.70 13.66
C LEU A 226 7.80 18.92 13.63
N GLU A 227 7.77 19.74 12.58
CA GLU A 227 8.59 20.94 12.51
C GLU A 227 8.01 22.05 13.40
N GLU A 228 6.69 22.25 13.36
CA GLU A 228 5.99 23.23 14.20
C GLU A 228 6.08 22.91 15.70
N THR A 229 6.32 21.65 16.07
CA THR A 229 6.45 21.23 17.48
C THR A 229 7.79 21.61 18.15
N GLY A 230 8.65 22.39 17.46
CA GLY A 230 9.83 23.03 18.06
C GLY A 230 11.17 22.33 17.81
N GLY A 231 11.20 21.34 16.91
CA GLY A 231 12.38 20.53 16.62
C GLY A 231 12.78 19.59 17.77
N GLY A 232 13.59 18.57 17.45
CA GLY A 232 14.05 17.58 18.43
C GLY A 232 13.70 16.15 18.04
N SER A 233 13.67 15.26 19.05
CA SER A 233 13.33 13.85 18.87
C SER A 233 11.92 13.56 19.41
N PHE A 234 11.17 12.72 18.69
CA PHE A 234 9.80 12.35 18.98
C PHE A 234 9.71 10.85 19.11
N CYS A 235 9.34 10.34 20.28
CA CYS A 235 9.22 8.91 20.55
C CYS A 235 7.76 8.52 20.75
N PHE A 236 7.35 7.41 20.16
CA PHE A 236 5.95 6.99 20.13
C PHE A 236 5.72 5.80 21.07
N GLU A 237 4.64 5.85 21.84
CA GLU A 237 4.20 4.74 22.69
C GLU A 237 3.89 3.49 21.87
N LYS A 238 3.21 3.68 20.73
CA LYS A 238 2.96 2.65 19.73
C LYS A 238 3.08 3.28 18.35
N ALA A 239 3.73 2.59 17.41
CA ALA A 239 3.78 3.00 16.02
C ALA A 239 3.62 1.80 15.09
N VAL A 240 2.87 2.01 14.01
CA VAL A 240 2.83 1.10 12.86
C VAL A 240 3.30 1.85 11.62
N VAL A 241 4.28 1.31 10.93
CA VAL A 241 4.93 1.92 9.76
C VAL A 241 4.65 1.09 8.51
N PHE A 242 4.22 1.75 7.45
CA PHE A 242 4.07 1.16 6.12
C PHE A 242 4.96 1.90 5.12
N ARG A 243 5.70 1.15 4.30
CA ARG A 243 6.70 1.70 3.37
C ARG A 243 6.73 1.01 2.00
N HIS A 244 5.74 0.15 1.72
CA HIS A 244 5.63 -0.65 0.49
C HIS A 244 4.39 -0.34 -0.35
N ASN A 245 3.59 0.68 0.02
CA ASN A 245 2.21 0.81 -0.46
C ASN A 245 1.48 -0.55 -0.31
N GLU A 246 0.70 -0.98 -1.31
CA GLU A 246 -0.02 -2.25 -1.27
C GLU A 246 0.85 -3.52 -1.34
N GLY A 247 2.17 -3.41 -1.59
CA GLY A 247 3.19 -4.47 -1.46
C GLY A 247 2.75 -5.91 -1.77
N GLU A 248 3.09 -6.82 -0.86
CA GLU A 248 2.79 -8.26 -0.87
C GLU A 248 1.32 -8.58 -0.54
N MET A 249 0.48 -7.57 -0.30
CA MET A 249 -0.91 -7.78 0.07
C MET A 249 -1.67 -8.58 -1.01
N GLY A 250 -2.30 -9.66 -0.58
CA GLY A 250 -3.00 -10.59 -1.45
C GLY A 250 -4.27 -10.00 -2.05
N MET A 251 -4.70 -10.52 -3.20
CA MET A 251 -5.88 -10.00 -3.92
C MET A 251 -7.19 -10.15 -3.12
N GLU A 252 -7.38 -11.26 -2.41
CA GLU A 252 -8.56 -11.43 -1.55
C GLU A 252 -8.60 -10.40 -0.42
N ARG A 253 -7.42 -10.07 0.13
CA ARG A 253 -7.29 -9.04 1.14
C ARG A 253 -7.62 -7.65 0.58
N LYS A 254 -7.06 -7.32 -0.59
CA LYS A 254 -7.39 -6.10 -1.35
C LYS A 254 -8.91 -5.96 -1.54
N LYS A 255 -9.57 -7.00 -2.06
CA LYS A 255 -11.03 -7.03 -2.22
C LYS A 255 -11.80 -6.72 -0.95
N MET A 256 -11.38 -7.30 0.18
CA MET A 256 -12.05 -7.05 1.45
C MET A 256 -11.93 -5.58 1.90
N VAL A 257 -10.74 -5.00 1.76
CA VAL A 257 -10.44 -3.64 2.20
C VAL A 257 -11.10 -2.60 1.30
N TYR A 258 -11.03 -2.78 -0.02
CA TYR A 258 -11.72 -1.91 -0.99
C TYR A 258 -13.24 -1.93 -0.80
N ASP A 259 -13.81 -3.09 -0.45
CA ASP A 259 -15.23 -3.19 -0.14
C ASP A 259 -15.61 -2.52 1.19
N MET A 260 -14.74 -2.60 2.21
CA MET A 260 -14.89 -1.84 3.45
C MET A 260 -14.87 -0.33 3.18
N MET A 261 -13.87 0.16 2.43
CA MET A 261 -13.75 1.56 2.04
C MET A 261 -15.00 2.06 1.31
N ARG A 262 -15.49 1.30 0.33
CA ARG A 262 -16.73 1.59 -0.39
C ARG A 262 -17.92 1.71 0.56
N CYS A 263 -18.11 0.72 1.43
CA CYS A 263 -19.22 0.70 2.37
C CYS A 263 -19.19 1.89 3.33
N LYS A 264 -18.01 2.18 3.89
CA LYS A 264 -17.77 3.31 4.80
C LYS A 264 -17.99 4.66 4.13
N ALA A 265 -17.49 4.84 2.89
CA ALA A 265 -17.72 6.07 2.14
C ALA A 265 -19.21 6.30 1.85
N ARG A 266 -19.97 5.25 1.48
CA ARG A 266 -21.42 5.35 1.29
C ARG A 266 -22.15 5.71 2.59
N ALA A 267 -21.81 5.06 3.69
CA ALA A 267 -22.38 5.36 5.00
C ALA A 267 -22.09 6.81 5.45
N PHE A 268 -20.84 7.25 5.31
CA PHE A 268 -20.42 8.63 5.58
C PHE A 268 -21.23 9.65 4.77
N CYS A 269 -21.47 9.35 3.49
CA CYS A 269 -22.27 10.18 2.59
C CYS A 269 -23.78 9.96 2.71
N ARG A 270 -24.25 9.19 3.70
CA ARG A 270 -25.67 8.88 3.95
C ARG A 270 -26.39 8.30 2.73
N LEU A 271 -25.69 7.50 1.96
CA LEU A 271 -26.23 6.78 0.82
C LEU A 271 -26.73 5.42 1.30
N GLY A 272 -27.96 5.06 0.94
CA GLY A 272 -28.45 3.70 1.14
C GLY A 272 -27.72 2.70 0.23
N SER A 273 -27.86 1.40 0.52
CA SER A 273 -27.49 0.34 -0.41
C SER A 273 -28.30 0.55 -1.69
N GLY A 274 -27.68 1.06 -2.75
CA GLY A 274 -28.33 1.39 -4.02
C GLY A 274 -29.23 0.23 -4.45
N GLY A 275 -30.54 0.44 -4.52
CA GLY A 275 -31.44 -0.69 -4.50
C GLY A 275 -32.91 -0.31 -4.53
N GLY A 276 -33.30 0.48 -5.54
CA GLY A 276 -34.70 0.81 -5.79
C GLY A 276 -35.08 0.76 -7.28
N GLU A 277 -34.30 0.05 -8.10
CA GLU A 277 -34.41 0.17 -9.56
C GLU A 277 -34.99 -1.09 -10.20
N ARG A 278 -35.63 -0.88 -11.36
CA ARG A 278 -36.29 -1.93 -12.16
C ARG A 278 -35.24 -2.95 -12.65
N ASP A 279 -35.61 -4.22 -12.67
CA ASP A 279 -34.79 -5.30 -13.22
C ASP A 279 -34.27 -4.96 -14.62
N GLY A 280 -33.00 -5.25 -14.87
CA GLY A 280 -32.36 -5.03 -16.17
C GLY A 280 -32.00 -3.58 -16.53
N MET A 281 -32.25 -2.58 -15.67
CA MET A 281 -31.88 -1.18 -15.95
C MET A 281 -30.35 -1.00 -15.95
N VAL A 282 -29.77 -0.38 -16.99
CA VAL A 282 -28.32 -0.17 -17.12
C VAL A 282 -27.96 1.32 -17.05
N ARG A 283 -27.12 1.70 -16.11
CA ARG A 283 -26.69 3.09 -15.90
C ARG A 283 -25.25 3.26 -16.34
N VAL A 284 -25.05 4.12 -17.34
CA VAL A 284 -23.75 4.43 -17.90
C VAL A 284 -23.35 5.83 -17.49
N THR A 285 -22.11 5.97 -17.02
CA THR A 285 -21.49 7.28 -16.77
C THR A 285 -20.31 7.45 -17.70
N LEU A 286 -20.37 8.47 -18.57
CA LEU A 286 -19.21 9.02 -19.26
C LEU A 286 -18.57 10.08 -18.40
N LEU A 287 -17.45 9.75 -17.77
CA LEU A 287 -16.68 10.67 -16.93
C LEU A 287 -15.62 11.37 -17.77
N MET A 288 -15.96 12.56 -18.27
CA MET A 288 -15.15 13.33 -19.19
C MET A 288 -14.06 14.15 -18.48
N ARG A 289 -12.94 14.34 -19.17
CA ARG A 289 -11.82 15.21 -18.74
C ARG A 289 -11.82 16.53 -19.52
N LYS A 290 -11.32 17.59 -18.89
CA LYS A 290 -10.87 18.82 -19.58
C LYS A 290 -9.34 18.82 -19.68
N GLY A 291 -8.80 19.36 -20.78
CA GLY A 291 -7.36 19.52 -20.96
C GLY A 291 -6.65 18.19 -21.26
N ALA A 292 -5.60 17.87 -20.49
CA ALA A 292 -4.78 16.69 -20.69
C ALA A 292 -5.63 15.42 -20.72
N ARG A 293 -5.43 14.60 -21.77
CA ARG A 293 -6.17 13.33 -21.99
C ARG A 293 -7.67 13.49 -22.21
N SER A 294 -8.14 14.68 -22.61
CA SER A 294 -9.53 14.85 -23.09
C SER A 294 -9.70 14.27 -24.50
N PHE A 295 -10.92 13.90 -24.88
CA PHE A 295 -11.22 13.52 -26.25
C PHE A 295 -11.03 14.71 -27.22
N LYS A 296 -10.50 14.44 -28.42
CA LYS A 296 -10.40 15.40 -29.54
C LYS A 296 -11.79 15.86 -29.97
N ASP A 297 -12.72 14.91 -30.11
CA ASP A 297 -14.13 15.15 -30.41
C ASP A 297 -15.03 14.50 -29.35
N GLU A 298 -15.23 15.20 -28.24
CA GLU A 298 -16.09 14.73 -27.15
C GLU A 298 -17.55 14.58 -27.61
N ARG A 299 -18.04 15.44 -28.51
CA ARG A 299 -19.43 15.43 -28.96
C ARG A 299 -19.75 14.15 -29.70
N THR A 300 -18.86 13.71 -30.58
CA THR A 300 -19.05 12.46 -31.33
C THR A 300 -18.98 11.24 -30.40
N VAL A 301 -18.05 11.21 -29.45
CA VAL A 301 -18.00 10.14 -28.44
C VAL A 301 -19.30 10.07 -27.63
N VAL A 302 -19.84 11.20 -27.18
CA VAL A 302 -21.13 11.24 -26.48
C VAL A 302 -22.26 10.69 -27.35
N LYS A 303 -22.35 11.12 -28.62
CA LYS A 303 -23.38 10.65 -29.54
C LYS A 303 -23.35 9.14 -29.77
N ILE A 304 -22.16 8.54 -29.83
CA ILE A 304 -22.01 7.08 -29.97
C ILE A 304 -22.62 6.39 -28.75
N PHE A 305 -22.25 6.81 -27.54
CA PHE A 305 -22.78 6.22 -26.31
C PHE A 305 -24.28 6.47 -26.15
N GLU A 306 -24.80 7.65 -26.50
CA GLU A 306 -26.24 7.96 -26.50
C GLU A 306 -26.99 7.02 -27.44
N ARG A 307 -26.49 6.85 -28.68
CA ARG A 307 -27.08 5.98 -29.69
C ARG A 307 -27.11 4.53 -29.24
N GLU A 308 -25.99 4.00 -28.74
CA GLU A 308 -25.92 2.60 -28.31
C GLU A 308 -26.72 2.33 -27.03
N CYS A 309 -26.71 3.27 -26.08
CA CYS A 309 -27.57 3.19 -24.89
C CYS A 309 -29.05 3.21 -25.28
N GLY A 310 -29.46 4.04 -26.24
CA GLY A 310 -30.84 4.09 -26.73
C GLY A 310 -31.38 2.78 -27.34
N LYS A 311 -30.49 1.88 -27.78
CA LYS A 311 -30.87 0.54 -28.29
C LYS A 311 -31.17 -0.47 -27.17
N VAL A 312 -30.77 -0.18 -25.94
CA VAL A 312 -30.95 -1.06 -24.79
C VAL A 312 -32.06 -0.50 -23.91
N GLU A 313 -33.23 -1.15 -23.91
CA GLU A 313 -34.33 -0.78 -23.01
C GLU A 313 -33.85 -0.64 -21.54
N GLY A 314 -34.27 0.45 -20.90
CA GLY A 314 -33.85 0.79 -19.54
C GLY A 314 -32.44 1.37 -19.42
N CYS A 315 -31.67 1.52 -20.49
CA CYS A 315 -30.37 2.16 -20.40
C CYS A 315 -30.50 3.67 -20.14
N ARG A 316 -29.65 4.20 -19.25
CA ARG A 316 -29.55 5.63 -18.92
C ARG A 316 -28.10 6.07 -18.99
N LEU A 317 -27.82 7.08 -19.83
CA LEU A 317 -26.50 7.69 -19.92
C LEU A 317 -26.46 9.00 -19.11
N LYS A 318 -25.38 9.19 -18.35
CA LYS A 318 -24.98 10.47 -17.76
C LYS A 318 -23.61 10.87 -18.31
N VAL A 319 -23.47 12.13 -18.70
CA VAL A 319 -22.18 12.72 -19.09
C VAL A 319 -21.76 13.72 -18.03
N ILE A 320 -20.67 13.43 -17.33
CA ILE A 320 -20.26 14.18 -16.13
C ILE A 320 -18.79 14.55 -16.23
N ARG A 321 -18.40 15.64 -15.56
CA ARG A 321 -17.01 16.02 -15.34
C ARG A 321 -16.72 16.05 -13.84
N PRO A 322 -15.57 15.51 -13.38
CA PRO A 322 -15.30 15.35 -11.95
C PRO A 322 -15.08 16.67 -11.21
N ASN A 323 -14.55 17.70 -11.90
CA ASN A 323 -14.15 18.97 -11.27
C ASN A 323 -15.29 19.75 -10.59
N ASN A 324 -16.54 19.38 -10.83
CA ASN A 324 -17.72 20.04 -10.26
C ASN A 324 -18.35 19.26 -9.10
N LEU A 325 -17.74 18.16 -8.65
CA LEU A 325 -18.35 17.23 -7.70
C LEU A 325 -17.64 17.28 -6.34
N THR A 326 -18.42 17.40 -5.27
CA THR A 326 -17.91 17.14 -3.91
C THR A 326 -17.52 15.65 -3.76
N PHE A 327 -16.82 15.31 -2.68
CA PHE A 327 -16.51 13.90 -2.37
C PHE A 327 -17.79 13.04 -2.37
N CYS A 328 -18.84 13.46 -1.66
CA CYS A 328 -20.08 12.70 -1.60
C CYS A 328 -20.88 12.68 -2.90
N ASP A 329 -20.77 13.72 -3.74
CA ASP A 329 -21.33 13.67 -5.10
C ASP A 329 -20.62 12.62 -5.97
N GLN A 330 -19.29 12.47 -5.81
CA GLN A 330 -18.52 11.44 -6.49
C GLN A 330 -18.91 10.04 -6.01
N VAL A 331 -19.01 9.82 -4.69
CA VAL A 331 -19.47 8.54 -4.11
C VAL A 331 -20.88 8.20 -4.61
N LYS A 332 -21.79 9.18 -4.62
CA LYS A 332 -23.16 9.01 -5.12
C LYS A 332 -23.19 8.66 -6.60
N LEU A 333 -22.46 9.40 -7.44
CA LEU A 333 -22.40 9.15 -8.87
C LEU A 333 -21.95 7.72 -9.17
N MET A 334 -20.91 7.24 -8.48
CA MET A 334 -20.37 5.90 -8.67
C MET A 334 -21.30 4.81 -8.13
N THR A 335 -22.00 5.07 -7.02
CA THR A 335 -23.06 4.18 -6.51
C THR A 335 -24.23 4.04 -7.50
N GLU A 336 -24.46 5.08 -8.30
CA GLU A 336 -25.48 5.10 -9.37
C GLU A 336 -24.94 4.69 -10.75
N THR A 337 -23.74 4.11 -10.83
CA THR A 337 -23.08 3.75 -12.09
C THR A 337 -22.85 2.25 -12.20
N ASP A 338 -23.33 1.64 -13.28
CA ASP A 338 -23.07 0.23 -13.61
C ASP A 338 -21.93 0.08 -14.62
N ILE A 339 -21.81 1.03 -15.55
CA ILE A 339 -20.71 1.11 -16.51
C ILE A 339 -20.08 2.51 -16.44
N LEU A 340 -18.81 2.58 -16.07
CA LEU A 340 -18.04 3.81 -16.09
C LEU A 340 -17.12 3.82 -17.31
N ALA A 341 -17.28 4.82 -18.17
CA ALA A 341 -16.42 5.03 -19.31
C ALA A 341 -15.65 6.35 -19.12
N SER A 342 -14.32 6.30 -19.14
CA SER A 342 -13.48 7.47 -18.83
C SER A 342 -12.11 7.39 -19.50
N PRO A 343 -11.57 8.52 -19.98
CA PRO A 343 -10.14 8.64 -20.20
C PRO A 343 -9.30 8.26 -18.98
N HIS A 344 -8.15 7.63 -19.22
CA HIS A 344 -7.17 7.27 -18.21
C HIS A 344 -6.75 8.49 -17.37
N GLY A 345 -6.77 8.35 -16.05
CA GLY A 345 -6.24 9.35 -15.12
C GLY A 345 -6.78 9.23 -13.71
N ALA A 346 -6.17 9.96 -12.77
CA ALA A 346 -6.41 9.85 -11.32
C ALA A 346 -7.88 9.93 -10.90
N GLN A 347 -8.76 10.60 -11.67
CA GLN A 347 -10.19 10.64 -11.40
C GLN A 347 -10.85 9.25 -11.47
N LEU A 348 -10.27 8.32 -12.22
CA LEU A 348 -10.76 6.96 -12.43
C LEU A 348 -10.61 6.10 -11.16
N THR A 349 -9.81 6.55 -10.19
CA THR A 349 -9.75 5.99 -8.82
C THR A 349 -11.14 5.89 -8.19
N ASN A 350 -12.05 6.85 -8.49
CA ASN A 350 -13.43 6.85 -8.00
C ASN A 350 -14.22 5.57 -8.30
N MET A 351 -13.78 4.74 -9.25
CA MET A 351 -14.43 3.46 -9.54
C MET A 351 -14.58 2.58 -8.29
N LEU A 352 -13.72 2.73 -7.26
CA LEU A 352 -13.83 1.92 -6.05
C LEU A 352 -15.22 2.02 -5.40
N PHE A 353 -15.93 3.13 -5.61
CA PHE A 353 -17.26 3.39 -5.05
C PHE A 353 -18.40 2.73 -5.85
N MET A 354 -18.14 2.17 -7.03
CA MET A 354 -19.12 1.43 -7.82
C MET A 354 -19.43 0.08 -7.17
N ASP A 355 -20.60 -0.49 -7.48
CA ASP A 355 -20.92 -1.85 -7.03
C ASP A 355 -19.95 -2.89 -7.62
N LYS A 356 -19.78 -4.02 -6.92
CA LYS A 356 -19.09 -5.19 -7.47
C LYS A 356 -19.80 -5.63 -8.75
N ASN A 357 -19.04 -6.23 -9.67
CA ASN A 357 -19.48 -6.68 -10.98
C ASN A 357 -19.89 -5.59 -11.98
N SER A 358 -19.84 -4.31 -11.59
CA SER A 358 -19.90 -3.18 -12.52
C SER A 358 -18.75 -3.22 -13.55
N GLY A 359 -18.85 -2.43 -14.61
CA GLY A 359 -17.88 -2.37 -15.71
C GLY A 359 -17.12 -1.06 -15.81
N VAL A 360 -15.84 -1.09 -16.17
CA VAL A 360 -15.04 0.10 -16.50
C VAL A 360 -14.47 0.01 -17.91
N MET A 361 -14.72 1.02 -18.74
CA MET A 361 -14.14 1.20 -20.07
C MET A 361 -13.11 2.34 -20.02
N GLU A 362 -11.86 2.05 -20.36
CA GLU A 362 -10.74 2.98 -20.21
C GLU A 362 -10.15 3.41 -21.54
N PHE A 363 -9.91 4.72 -21.71
CA PHE A 363 -9.40 5.31 -22.95
C PHE A 363 -8.04 5.98 -22.73
N PHE A 364 -7.09 5.68 -23.59
CA PHE A 364 -5.71 6.18 -23.51
C PHE A 364 -5.38 7.01 -24.76
N PRO A 365 -4.62 8.11 -24.63
CA PRO A 365 -4.05 8.76 -25.81
C PRO A 365 -2.92 7.92 -26.41
N LYS A 366 -2.50 8.29 -27.62
CA LYS A 366 -1.40 7.65 -28.35
C LYS A 366 -0.15 7.57 -27.48
N GLY A 367 0.64 6.51 -27.64
CA GLY A 367 1.91 6.32 -26.95
C GLY A 367 1.83 5.69 -25.56
N TRP A 368 0.63 5.59 -24.95
CA TRP A 368 0.52 4.94 -23.64
C TRP A 368 0.83 3.45 -23.69
N LYS A 369 0.34 2.75 -24.72
CA LYS A 369 0.56 1.31 -24.89
C LYS A 369 2.05 1.00 -24.98
N GLU A 370 2.78 1.83 -25.71
CA GLU A 370 4.19 1.66 -26.03
C GLU A 370 5.13 2.13 -24.92
N PHE A 371 4.79 3.26 -24.25
CA PHE A 371 5.76 3.97 -23.41
C PHE A 371 5.37 4.11 -21.93
N ALA A 372 4.11 3.84 -21.54
CA ALA A 372 3.69 4.03 -20.14
C ALA A 372 4.21 2.94 -19.18
N GLY A 373 4.73 1.83 -19.72
CA GLY A 373 5.12 0.67 -18.91
C GLY A 373 3.96 0.15 -18.07
N VAL A 374 4.20 -0.12 -16.79
CA VAL A 374 3.19 -0.63 -15.86
C VAL A 374 2.08 0.39 -15.54
N GLY A 375 2.31 1.68 -15.78
CA GLY A 375 1.35 2.75 -15.46
C GLY A 375 0.00 2.62 -16.18
N GLN A 376 -0.04 1.91 -17.32
CA GLN A 376 -1.29 1.65 -18.04
C GLN A 376 -2.21 0.64 -17.33
N TYR A 377 -1.71 -0.13 -16.36
CA TYR A 377 -2.49 -1.16 -15.66
C TYR A 377 -3.02 -0.70 -14.30
N VAL A 378 -2.70 0.52 -13.86
CA VAL A 378 -3.08 1.05 -12.54
C VAL A 378 -4.58 0.90 -12.27
N PHE A 379 -5.43 1.32 -13.20
CA PHE A 379 -6.88 1.26 -13.01
C PHE A 379 -7.46 -0.14 -13.27
N ARG A 380 -6.73 -1.01 -13.97
CA ARG A 380 -7.04 -2.44 -14.01
C ARG A 380 -6.86 -3.07 -12.63
N TRP A 381 -5.77 -2.75 -11.93
CA TRP A 381 -5.52 -3.25 -10.58
C TRP A 381 -6.58 -2.79 -9.58
N ILE A 382 -6.99 -1.51 -9.64
CA ILE A 382 -8.08 -0.99 -8.79
C ILE A 382 -9.40 -1.71 -9.11
N ALA A 383 -9.70 -1.95 -10.40
CA ALA A 383 -10.90 -2.68 -10.79
C ALA A 383 -10.89 -4.10 -10.21
N ASP A 384 -9.78 -4.84 -10.37
CA ASP A 384 -9.64 -6.20 -9.85
C ASP A 384 -9.73 -6.21 -8.31
N ALA A 385 -9.05 -5.28 -7.62
CA ALA A 385 -9.12 -5.08 -6.18
C ALA A 385 -10.52 -4.63 -5.69
N SER A 386 -11.34 -4.03 -6.55
CA SER A 386 -12.71 -3.61 -6.23
C SER A 386 -13.77 -4.63 -6.66
N ALA A 387 -13.36 -5.77 -7.22
CA ALA A 387 -14.23 -6.75 -7.88
C ALA A 387 -15.12 -6.12 -8.97
N ILE A 388 -14.53 -5.22 -9.76
CA ILE A 388 -15.11 -4.54 -10.91
C ILE A 388 -14.51 -5.14 -12.18
N LYS A 389 -15.33 -5.31 -13.22
CA LYS A 389 -14.89 -5.83 -14.51
C LYS A 389 -14.26 -4.70 -15.33
N HIS A 390 -12.95 -4.73 -15.52
CA HIS A 390 -12.32 -3.83 -16.48
C HIS A 390 -12.56 -4.35 -17.91
N GLN A 391 -13.40 -3.64 -18.67
CA GLN A 391 -13.97 -4.00 -19.98
C GLN A 391 -12.96 -3.91 -21.14
N GLY A 392 -11.71 -3.61 -20.82
CA GLY A 392 -10.61 -3.49 -21.76
C GLY A 392 -10.14 -2.04 -21.91
N PRO A 393 -8.88 -1.84 -22.31
CA PRO A 393 -8.38 -0.52 -22.65
C PRO A 393 -8.52 -0.26 -24.16
N TRP A 394 -8.94 0.94 -24.52
CA TRP A 394 -8.75 1.47 -25.87
C TRP A 394 -7.54 2.40 -25.90
N HIS A 395 -6.63 2.18 -26.85
CA HIS A 395 -5.45 3.00 -27.05
C HIS A 395 -5.55 3.68 -28.40
N ASP A 396 -5.47 5.01 -28.39
CA ASP A 396 -5.51 5.80 -29.62
C ASP A 396 -4.31 5.47 -30.52
N SER A 397 -4.59 4.93 -31.70
CA SER A 397 -3.58 4.75 -32.75
C SER A 397 -3.39 6.00 -33.62
N ASN A 398 -4.35 6.92 -33.59
CA ASN A 398 -4.53 8.01 -34.56
C ASN A 398 -4.15 9.36 -33.95
N GLY A 399 -2.84 9.60 -33.89
CA GLY A 399 -2.26 10.89 -33.53
C GLY A 399 -1.32 11.41 -34.60
N ASP A 400 -1.53 12.67 -35.00
CA ASP A 400 -0.81 13.33 -36.10
C ASP A 400 0.71 13.45 -35.83
N ASP A 401 1.10 13.51 -34.56
CA ASP A 401 2.49 13.75 -34.17
C ASP A 401 3.26 12.45 -33.84
N GLN A 402 4.40 12.28 -34.50
CA GLN A 402 5.41 11.30 -34.15
C GLN A 402 6.34 11.88 -33.08
N CYS A 403 6.66 11.10 -32.05
CA CYS A 403 7.59 11.54 -31.02
C CYS A 403 8.95 11.89 -31.66
N PRO A 404 9.48 13.11 -31.43
CA PRO A 404 10.76 13.53 -32.00
C PRO A 404 11.98 12.97 -31.27
N TYR A 405 11.76 12.29 -30.14
CA TYR A 405 12.82 11.76 -29.28
C TYR A 405 13.08 10.29 -29.55
N LYS A 406 14.33 9.85 -29.35
CA LYS A 406 14.68 8.41 -29.31
C LYS A 406 14.50 7.79 -27.92
N ASP A 407 14.44 8.63 -26.89
CA ASP A 407 14.32 8.21 -25.50
C ASP A 407 12.86 7.93 -25.14
N ASN A 408 12.58 6.72 -24.64
CA ASN A 408 11.23 6.27 -24.32
C ASN A 408 10.56 7.13 -23.23
N SER A 409 11.31 7.60 -22.22
CA SER A 409 10.77 8.43 -21.14
C SER A 409 10.34 9.80 -21.67
N LYS A 410 11.17 10.41 -22.54
CA LYS A 410 10.81 11.65 -23.24
C LYS A 410 9.63 11.45 -24.18
N CYS A 411 9.54 10.32 -24.88
CA CYS A 411 8.37 10.00 -25.70
C CYS A 411 7.11 9.79 -24.87
N PHE A 412 7.20 9.11 -23.72
CA PHE A 412 6.08 9.04 -22.80
C PHE A 412 5.66 10.43 -22.36
N GLY A 413 6.58 11.29 -21.92
CA GLY A 413 6.30 12.67 -21.54
C GLY A 413 5.59 13.47 -22.64
N PHE A 414 6.03 13.32 -23.89
CA PHE A 414 5.42 13.94 -25.07
C PHE A 414 3.97 13.50 -25.26
N TYR A 415 3.72 12.20 -25.16
CA TYR A 415 2.40 11.59 -25.43
C TYR A 415 1.43 11.62 -24.24
N LYS A 416 1.95 11.63 -23.01
CA LYS A 416 1.21 11.40 -21.75
C LYS A 416 -0.04 12.26 -21.64
N ASN A 417 0.06 13.52 -22.05
CA ASN A 417 -1.00 14.52 -21.92
C ASN A 417 -1.78 14.78 -23.21
N GLY A 418 -1.49 14.04 -24.29
CA GLY A 418 -2.15 14.18 -25.59
C GLY A 418 -3.67 14.03 -25.51
N ARG A 419 -4.38 14.65 -26.45
CA ARG A 419 -5.83 14.45 -26.61
C ARG A 419 -6.11 13.12 -27.30
N ILE A 420 -7.22 12.53 -26.92
CA ILE A 420 -7.63 11.17 -27.28
C ILE A 420 -8.51 11.22 -28.53
N GLY A 421 -8.12 10.55 -29.61
CA GLY A 421 -8.95 10.32 -30.79
C GLY A 421 -10.16 9.43 -30.49
N HIS A 422 -10.90 9.08 -31.54
CA HIS A 422 -11.93 8.04 -31.45
C HIS A 422 -11.96 7.25 -32.75
N ASP A 423 -12.45 6.02 -32.67
CA ASP A 423 -12.82 5.18 -33.80
C ASP A 423 -14.30 4.87 -33.65
N GLU A 424 -15.13 5.42 -34.56
CA GLU A 424 -16.59 5.32 -34.41
C GLU A 424 -17.08 3.87 -34.49
N ALA A 425 -16.54 3.06 -35.39
CA ALA A 425 -16.96 1.67 -35.56
C ALA A 425 -16.58 0.86 -34.31
N TYR A 426 -15.33 0.98 -33.85
CA TYR A 426 -14.87 0.29 -32.65
C TYR A 426 -15.67 0.72 -31.41
N PHE A 427 -15.89 2.02 -31.21
CA PHE A 427 -16.60 2.52 -30.03
C PHE A 427 -18.06 2.06 -30.05
N THR A 428 -18.68 2.00 -31.23
CA THR A 428 -20.03 1.47 -31.42
C THR A 428 -20.11 0.01 -30.98
N ASP A 429 -19.27 -0.84 -31.55
CA ASP A 429 -19.28 -2.29 -31.29
C ASP A 429 -18.93 -2.61 -29.83
N TRP A 430 -17.91 -1.93 -29.30
CA TRP A 430 -17.47 -2.12 -27.93
C TRP A 430 -18.53 -1.68 -26.92
N THR A 431 -19.14 -0.51 -27.12
CA THR A 431 -20.20 0.00 -26.24
C THR A 431 -21.43 -0.90 -26.29
N ALA A 432 -21.87 -1.31 -27.48
CA ALA A 432 -23.00 -2.22 -27.65
C ALA A 432 -22.78 -3.57 -26.94
N LYS A 433 -21.57 -4.13 -27.06
CA LYS A 433 -21.18 -5.37 -26.37
C LYS A 433 -21.27 -5.22 -24.85
N VAL A 434 -20.63 -4.19 -24.28
CA VAL A 434 -20.58 -3.98 -22.82
C VAL A 434 -21.97 -3.73 -22.25
N LEU A 435 -22.79 -2.94 -22.94
CA LEU A 435 -24.18 -2.68 -22.55
C LEU A 435 -25.03 -3.95 -22.50
N ARG A 436 -24.94 -4.78 -23.55
CA ARG A 436 -25.65 -6.06 -23.64
C ARG A 436 -25.25 -7.00 -22.50
N GLU A 437 -23.95 -7.19 -22.31
CA GLU A 437 -23.41 -8.07 -21.25
C GLU A 437 -23.83 -7.60 -19.85
N MET A 438 -23.83 -6.29 -19.59
CA MET A 438 -24.30 -5.75 -18.31
C MET A 438 -25.81 -5.97 -18.11
N ARG A 439 -26.61 -5.78 -19.15
CA ARG A 439 -28.06 -6.03 -19.07
C ARG A 439 -28.35 -7.50 -18.80
N GLU A 440 -27.70 -8.40 -19.53
CA GLU A 440 -27.85 -9.85 -19.35
C GLU A 440 -27.51 -10.23 -17.91
N TYR A 441 -26.38 -9.74 -17.37
CA TYR A 441 -26.01 -9.95 -15.98
C TYR A 441 -27.10 -9.46 -15.00
N LYS A 442 -27.64 -8.26 -15.20
CA LYS A 442 -28.68 -7.69 -14.32
C LYS A 442 -30.01 -8.44 -14.33
N LEU A 443 -30.26 -9.29 -15.32
CA LEU A 443 -31.44 -10.13 -15.39
C LEU A 443 -31.24 -11.50 -14.70
N THR A 444 -30.04 -11.79 -14.21
CA THR A 444 -29.73 -13.06 -13.55
C THR A 444 -30.16 -13.09 -12.08
N GLU A 445 -30.37 -14.30 -11.55
CA GLU A 445 -30.51 -14.52 -10.10
C GLU A 445 -29.24 -14.15 -9.33
N GLU A 446 -28.07 -14.30 -9.95
CA GLU A 446 -26.79 -13.90 -9.34
C GLU A 446 -26.78 -12.42 -8.98
N TYR A 447 -27.27 -11.55 -9.89
CA TYR A 447 -27.41 -10.12 -9.61
C TYR A 447 -28.39 -9.86 -8.45
N ARG A 448 -29.55 -10.52 -8.46
CA ARG A 448 -30.56 -10.37 -7.39
C ARG A 448 -29.99 -10.77 -6.04
N TYR A 449 -29.25 -11.87 -5.97
CA TYR A 449 -28.57 -12.33 -4.75
C TYR A 449 -27.51 -11.32 -4.30
N ALA A 450 -26.64 -10.84 -5.20
CA ALA A 450 -25.62 -9.85 -4.87
C ALA A 450 -26.23 -8.55 -4.32
N GLN A 451 -27.37 -8.11 -4.86
CA GLN A 451 -28.10 -6.94 -4.38
C GLN A 451 -28.73 -7.16 -2.99
N GLN A 452 -29.25 -8.37 -2.71
CA GLN A 452 -29.74 -8.72 -1.38
C GLN A 452 -28.60 -8.75 -0.36
N GLU A 453 -27.45 -9.35 -0.70
CA GLU A 453 -26.26 -9.36 0.15
C GLU A 453 -25.81 -7.92 0.46
N LEU A 454 -25.73 -7.05 -0.55
CA LEU A 454 -25.36 -5.65 -0.38
C LEU A 454 -26.29 -4.88 0.56
N ARG A 455 -27.59 -5.21 0.57
CA ARG A 455 -28.59 -4.59 1.47
C ARG A 455 -28.51 -5.12 2.89
N ALA A 456 -28.17 -6.39 3.06
CA ALA A 456 -28.08 -7.03 4.38
C ALA A 456 -26.73 -6.78 5.07
N ARG A 457 -25.68 -6.50 4.30
CA ARG A 457 -24.31 -6.42 4.80
C ARG A 457 -24.08 -5.18 5.66
N LYS A 458 -23.48 -5.40 6.84
CA LYS A 458 -22.92 -4.33 7.67
C LYS A 458 -21.51 -4.00 7.19
N CYS A 459 -21.14 -2.71 7.23
CA CYS A 459 -19.77 -2.32 6.93
C CYS A 459 -18.81 -2.90 7.96
N LEU A 460 -17.67 -3.41 7.49
CA LEU A 460 -16.58 -3.75 8.39
C LEU A 460 -16.11 -2.48 9.13
N CYS A 461 -15.76 -2.64 10.41
CA CYS A 461 -15.44 -1.54 11.30
C CYS A 461 -16.55 -0.48 11.47
N ALA A 462 -17.82 -0.81 11.23
CA ALA A 462 -18.93 0.09 11.52
C ALA A 462 -18.93 0.52 12.99
N SER A 463 -19.07 1.83 13.22
CA SER A 463 -19.17 2.47 14.54
C SER A 463 -20.56 2.34 15.13
#